data_AF-A0A0B7H746-F1
#
_entry.id   AF-A0A0B7H746-F1
#
_cell.length_a   1.000
_cell.length_b   1.000
_cell.length_c   1.000
_cell.angle_alpha   90.00
_cell.angle_beta   90.00
_cell.angle_gamma   90.00
#
_symmetry.space_group_name_H-M   'P 1'
#
loop_
_entity.id
_entity.type
_entity.pdbx_description
1 polymer ?
#
loop_
_entity_poly.entity_id
_entity_poly.type
_entity_poly.pdbx_seq_one_letter_code
_entity_poly.pdbx_strand_id
1 'polypeptide(L)' 'MTITKTYLDSLTYEIIGSAIEVHKIMGSGLLESVYHQCMREELKIRGIDFLTEMRIPYYL' A
#
# COMPACT_ATOMS: atom_id res chain seq x y z
N MET A 1 -13.52 10.69 -14.93
CA MET A 1 -12.09 11.06 -15.05
C MET A 1 -11.40 9.99 -15.87
N THR A 2 -10.55 10.38 -16.81
CA THR A 2 -9.72 9.42 -17.57
C THR A 2 -8.43 9.20 -16.79
N ILE A 3 -8.09 7.94 -16.52
CA ILE A 3 -6.79 7.59 -15.91
C ILE A 3 -5.70 7.93 -16.91
N THR A 4 -4.72 8.74 -16.50
CA THR A 4 -3.57 9.12 -17.33
C THR A 4 -2.31 8.43 -16.84
N LYS A 5 -1.32 8.29 -17.74
CA LYS A 5 0.00 7.74 -17.36
C LYS A 5 0.63 8.55 -16.24
N THR A 6 0.62 9.89 -16.34
CA THR A 6 1.17 10.78 -15.32
C THR A 6 0.50 10.57 -13.96
N TYR A 7 -0.82 10.41 -13.92
CA TYR A 7 -1.52 10.12 -12.67
C TYR A 7 -1.07 8.78 -12.07
N LEU A 8 -0.94 7.72 -12.89
CA LEU A 8 -0.47 6.42 -12.42
C LEU A 8 0.97 6.46 -11.92
N ASP A 9 1.85 7.20 -12.62
CA ASP A 9 3.26 7.36 -12.22
C ASP A 9 3.34 8.05 -10.84
N SER A 10 2.54 9.11 -10.62
CA SER A 10 2.45 9.81 -9.33
C SER A 10 1.91 8.91 -8.22
N LEU A 11 0.79 8.22 -8.45
CA LEU A 11 0.20 7.31 -7.46
C LEU A 11 1.15 6.17 -7.10
N THR A 12 1.82 5.59 -8.09
CA THR A 12 2.78 4.50 -7.89
C THR A 12 3.96 4.98 -7.04
N TYR A 13 4.47 6.18 -7.30
CA TYR A 13 5.53 6.79 -6.51
C TYR A 13 5.14 6.93 -5.03
N GLU A 14 3.91 7.38 -4.76
CA GLU A 14 3.42 7.51 -3.37
C GLU A 14 3.25 6.16 -2.67
N ILE A 15 2.71 5.15 -3.36
CA ILE A 15 2.53 3.80 -2.81
C ILE A 15 3.89 3.17 -2.48
N ILE A 16 4.87 3.27 -3.39
CA ILE A 16 6.22 2.75 -3.16
C ILE A 16 6.90 3.51 -2.01
N GLY A 17 6.79 4.83 -1.99
CA GLY A 17 7.31 5.67 -0.91
C GLY A 17 6.73 5.30 0.46
N SER A 18 5.44 4.97 0.51
CA SER A 18 4.76 4.49 1.72
C SER A 18 5.37 3.18 2.23
N ALA A 19 5.59 2.21 1.34
CA ALA A 19 6.20 0.93 1.70
C ALA A 19 7.65 1.09 2.19
N ILE A 20 8.41 1.99 1.58
CA ILE A 20 9.79 2.31 1.98
C ILE A 20 9.80 2.93 3.39
N GLU A 21 8.91 3.87 3.68
CA GLU A 21 8.85 4.53 4.99
C GLU A 21 8.48 3.51 6.09
N VAL A 22 7.48 2.66 5.83
CA VAL A 22 7.14 1.55 6.73
C VAL A 22 8.36 0.66 7.00
N HIS A 23 9.08 0.23 5.96
CA HIS A 23 10.26 -0.62 6.12
C HIS A 23 11.39 0.08 6.89
N LYS A 24 11.59 1.37 6.64
CA LYS A 24 12.62 2.18 7.30
C LYS A 24 12.36 2.34 8.80
N ILE A 25 11.11 2.51 9.21
CA ILE A 25 10.71 2.64 10.62
C ILE A 25 10.75 1.29 11.32
N MET A 26 10.21 0.24 10.69
CA MET A 26 10.00 -1.05 11.33
C MET A 26 11.23 -1.98 11.27
N GLY A 27 12.15 -1.77 10.32
CA GLY A 27 13.26 -2.68 10.05
C GLY A 27 12.82 -3.97 9.36
N SER A 28 13.70 -4.97 9.31
CA SER A 28 13.43 -6.29 8.73
C SER A 28 13.11 -7.36 9.79
N GLY A 29 12.54 -8.49 9.38
CA GLY A 29 12.35 -9.68 10.24
C GLY A 29 11.00 -9.76 10.96
N LEU A 30 10.05 -8.88 10.62
CA LEU A 30 8.69 -8.91 11.17
C LEU A 30 7.75 -9.78 10.33
N LEU A 31 6.63 -10.19 10.95
CA LEU A 31 5.56 -10.90 10.28
C LEU A 31 4.85 -10.02 9.25
N GLU A 32 4.34 -10.65 8.20
CA GLU A 32 3.53 -9.99 7.19
C GLU A 32 2.36 -9.22 7.80
N SER A 33 1.68 -9.78 8.81
CA SER A 33 0.55 -9.13 9.48
C SER A 33 0.92 -7.78 10.10
N VAL A 34 2.16 -7.62 10.55
CA VAL A 34 2.66 -6.36 11.12
C VAL A 34 2.90 -5.36 9.99
N TYR A 35 3.60 -5.75 8.92
CA TYR A 35 3.79 -4.89 7.75
C TYR A 35 2.46 -4.46 7.13
N HIS A 36 1.49 -5.37 7.05
CA HIS A 36 0.16 -5.08 6.57
C HIS A 36 -0.50 -3.98 7.41
N GLN A 37 -0.51 -4.11 8.74
CA GLN A 37 -1.08 -3.09 9.63
C GLN A 37 -0.37 -1.74 9.48
N CYS A 38 0.97 -1.73 9.46
CA CYS A 38 1.74 -0.50 9.25
C CYS A 38 1.41 0.17 7.90
N MET A 39 1.31 -0.62 6.83
CA MET A 39 0.98 -0.10 5.51
C MET A 39 -0.43 0.50 5.46
N ARG A 40 -1.40 -0.11 6.15
CA ARG A 40 -2.76 0.45 6.27
C ARG A 40 -2.74 1.81 6.96
N GLU A 41 -1.97 1.97 8.02
CA GLU A 41 -1.87 3.25 8.71
C GLU A 41 -1.13 4.30 7.88
N GLU A 42 -0.04 3.94 7.20
CA GLU A 42 0.69 4.86 6.32
C GLU A 42 -0.17 5.36 5.15
N LEU A 43 -0.92 4.46 4.49
CA LEU A 43 -1.82 4.84 3.40
C LEU A 43 -2.97 5.73 3.88
N LYS A 44 -3.51 5.49 5.08
CA LYS A 44 -4.50 6.38 5.71
C LYS A 44 -3.94 7.77 5.97
N ILE A 45 -2.73 7.87 6.53
CA ILE A 45 -2.06 9.14 6.83
C ILE A 45 -1.86 9.94 5.54
N ARG A 46 -1.53 9.28 4.44
CA ARG A 46 -1.37 9.89 3.11
C ARG A 46 -2.67 10.17 2.37
N GLY A 47 -3.82 9.75 2.91
CA GLY A 47 -5.12 9.92 2.28
C GLY A 47 -5.29 9.11 1.00
N ILE A 48 -4.59 7.97 0.87
CA ILE A 48 -4.71 7.06 -0.27
C ILE A 48 -5.80 6.04 0.05
N ASP A 49 -6.83 5.98 -0.78
CA ASP A 49 -7.89 4.99 -0.65
C ASP A 49 -7.38 3.58 -0.95
N PHE A 50 -7.71 2.62 -0.07
CA PHE A 50 -7.35 1.22 -0.26
C PHE A 50 -8.41 0.27 0.30
N LEU A 51 -8.36 -0.96 -0.19
CA LEU A 51 -9.07 -2.11 0.38
C LEU A 51 -8.03 -3.14 0.81
N THR A 52 -8.37 -3.91 1.83
CA THR A 52 -7.49 -4.89 2.46
C THR A 52 -8.26 -6.21 2.63
N GLU A 53 -7.55 -7.33 2.57
CA GLU A 53 -8.12 -8.68 2.78
C GLU A 53 -9.31 -8.99 1.85
N MET A 54 -9.24 -8.48 0.62
CA MET A 54 -10.27 -8.71 -0.39
C MET A 54 -10.39 -10.21 -0.70
N ARG A 55 -11.60 -10.76 -0.54
CA ARG A 55 -11.89 -12.14 -0.96
C ARG A 55 -11.86 -12.21 -2.49
N ILE A 56 -10.86 -12.89 -3.04
CA ILE A 56 -10.77 -13.17 -4.46
C ILE A 56 -11.57 -14.45 -4.75
N PRO A 57 -12.55 -14.43 -5.67
CA PRO A 57 -13.25 -15.65 -6.05
C PRO A 57 -12.30 -16.60 -6.79
N TYR A 58 -12.23 -17.84 -6.32
CA TYR A 58 -11.54 -18.92 -7.03
C TYR A 58 -12.57 -19.70 -7.86
N TYR A 59 -12.38 -19.72 -9.16
CA TYR A 59 -13.18 -20.54 -10.07
C TYR A 59 -12.34 -21.79 -10.40
N LEU A 60 -12.82 -22.96 -9.96
CA LEU A 60 -12.28 -24.28 -10.32
C LEU A 60 -12.60 -24.63 -11.78
#